data_AF-A0ABD0R3B1-F1
#
_entry.id   AF-A0ABD0R3B1-F1
#
_cell.length_a   1.000
_cell.length_b   1.000
_cell.length_c   1.000
_cell.angle_alpha   90.00
_cell.angle_beta   90.00
_cell.angle_gamma   90.00
#
_symmetry.space_group_name_H-M   'P 1'
#
loop_
_entity.id
_entity.type
_entity.pdbx_description
1 polymer ?
#
loop_
_entity_poly.entity_id
_entity_poly.type
_entity_poly.pdbx_seq_one_letter_code
_entity_poly.pdbx_strand_id
1 'polypeptide(L)' 'ALSMDIDTDYERPNVETIKCVVVGDNAVGKTRLICARACNATLTQYQLLATHVPTVWAIDQYRVCQE' A
#
# COMPACT_ATOMS: atom_id res chain seq x y z
N ALA A 1 -24.27 -2.35 19.54
CA ALA A 1 -23.71 -2.88 18.29
C ALA A 1 -22.57 -1.96 17.87
N LEU A 2 -21.38 -2.55 17.73
CA LEU A 2 -20.14 -2.01 17.14
C LEU A 2 -19.54 -0.76 17.83
N SER A 3 -18.86 -0.97 18.96
CA SER A 3 -17.65 -0.18 19.20
C SER A 3 -16.65 -0.61 18.13
N MET A 4 -16.39 0.25 17.15
CA MET A 4 -15.15 0.12 16.39
C MET A 4 -14.06 0.33 17.43
N ASP A 5 -13.47 -0.77 17.88
CA ASP A 5 -12.19 -0.75 18.57
C ASP A 5 -11.20 -0.20 17.55
N ILE A 6 -11.11 1.13 17.53
CA ILE A 6 -9.99 1.87 16.98
C ILE A 6 -8.84 1.38 17.82
N ASP A 7 -8.19 0.32 17.34
CA ASP A 7 -6.95 -0.22 17.86
C ASP A 7 -5.96 0.94 17.78
N THR A 8 -5.94 1.71 18.89
CA THR A 8 -5.05 2.83 19.09
C THR A 8 -3.66 2.25 18.99
N ASP A 9 -3.03 2.55 17.85
CA ASP A 9 -1.60 2.52 17.60
C ASP A 9 -0.84 2.49 18.92
N TYR A 10 -0.49 1.29 19.40
CA TYR A 10 0.42 1.14 20.52
C TYR A 10 1.79 1.56 20.01
N GLU A 11 2.00 2.88 20.07
CA GLU A 11 3.20 3.61 19.73
C GLU A 11 4.40 2.89 20.32
N ARG A 12 5.26 2.35 19.45
CA ARG A 12 6.66 2.30 19.83
C ARG A 12 7.06 3.77 19.99
N PRO A 13 7.49 4.22 21.17
CA PRO A 13 7.87 5.61 21.33
C PRO A 13 8.93 5.91 20.26
N ASN A 14 8.62 6.88 19.39
CA ASN A 14 9.44 7.36 18.26
C ASN A 14 9.28 6.64 16.89
N VAL A 15 8.22 5.87 16.62
CA VAL A 15 7.94 5.35 15.26
C VAL A 15 6.58 5.84 14.75
N GLU A 16 6.59 6.89 13.92
CA GLU A 16 5.40 7.38 13.22
C GLU A 16 5.20 6.62 11.91
N THR A 17 4.00 6.08 11.69
CA THR A 17 3.64 5.44 10.41
C THR A 17 3.02 6.45 9.47
N ILE A 18 3.63 6.65 8.30
CA ILE A 18 3.09 7.54 7.26
C ILE A 18 2.16 6.76 6.34
N LYS A 19 0.89 7.18 6.24
CA LYS A 19 -0.08 6.65 5.27
C LYS A 19 -0.08 7.52 4.01
N CYS A 20 0.13 6.90 2.85
CA CYS A 20 0.18 7.61 1.56
C CYS A 20 -0.97 7.19 0.65
N VAL A 21 -1.57 8.15 -0.06
CA VAL A 21 -2.55 7.91 -1.13
C VAL A 21 -1.96 8.37 -2.45
N VAL A 22 -2.04 7.51 -3.47
CA VAL A 22 -1.55 7.83 -4.82
C VAL A 22 -2.73 8.09 -5.75
N VAL A 23 -2.78 9.29 -6.32
CA VAL A 23 -3.87 9.76 -7.19
C VAL A 23 -3.36 9.92 -8.63
N GLY A 24 -4.25 9.69 -9.60
CA GLY A 24 -3.99 9.85 -11.03
C GLY A 24 -5.08 9.16 -11.85
N ASP A 25 -5.06 9.34 -13.17
CA ASP A 25 -6.10 8.84 -14.06
C ASP A 25 -6.25 7.31 -14.04
N ASN A 26 -7.36 6.82 -14.58
CA ASN A 26 -7.56 5.39 -14.75
C ASN A 26 -6.50 4.79 -15.68
N ALA A 27 -6.07 3.57 -15.36
CA ALA A 27 -5.12 2.77 -16.15
C ALA A 27 -3.69 3.35 -16.35
N VAL A 28 -3.26 4.39 -15.62
CA VAL A 28 -1.90 4.94 -15.73
C VAL A 28 -0.81 4.15 -14.98
N GLY A 29 -1.13 2.97 -14.44
CA GLY A 29 -0.12 2.09 -13.82
C GLY A 29 0.25 2.41 -12.36
N LYS A 30 -0.55 3.22 -11.64
CA LYS A 30 -0.30 3.60 -10.22
C LYS A 30 0.06 2.40 -9.33
N THR A 31 -0.78 1.36 -9.36
CA THR A 31 -0.57 0.15 -8.56
C THR A 31 0.72 -0.56 -8.94
N ARG A 32 1.01 -0.71 -10.23
CA ARG A 32 2.23 -1.38 -10.70
C ARG A 32 3.50 -0.62 -10.34
N LEU A 33 3.45 0.71 -10.33
CA LEU A 33 4.57 1.54 -9.92
C LEU A 33 4.91 1.33 -8.44
N ILE A 34 3.90 1.32 -7.57
CA ILE A 34 4.08 1.10 -6.13
C ILE A 34 4.57 -0.33 -5.87
N CYS A 35 3.97 -1.34 -6.52
CA CYS A 35 4.41 -2.73 -6.44
C CYS A 35 5.86 -2.90 -6.88
N ALA A 36 6.25 -2.29 -8.00
CA ALA A 36 7.62 -2.34 -8.49
C ALA A 36 8.61 -1.79 -7.45
N ARG A 37 8.28 -0.64 -6.84
CA ARG A 37 9.10 -0.06 -5.77
C ARG A 37 9.17 -0.96 -4.53
N ALA A 38 8.04 -1.51 -4.07
CA ALA A 38 7.97 -2.37 -2.90
C ALA A 38 8.73 -3.69 -3.11
N CYS A 39 8.71 -4.23 -4.33
CA CYS A 39 9.40 -5.46 -4.70
C CYS A 39 10.82 -5.23 -5.25
N ASN A 40 11.34 -3.99 -5.20
CA ASN A 40 12.63 -3.59 -5.75
C ASN A 40 12.84 -4.04 -7.22
N ALA A 41 11.77 -3.97 -8.01
CA ALA A 41 11.75 -4.32 -9.43
C ALA A 41 11.80 -3.06 -10.31
N THR A 42 12.50 -3.16 -11.44
CA THR A 42 12.51 -2.11 -12.47
C THR A 42 11.56 -2.48 -13.58
N LEU A 43 10.60 -1.61 -13.88
CA LEU A 43 9.66 -1.76 -14.99
C LEU A 43 9.86 -0.63 -15.99
N THR A 44 9.73 -0.95 -17.28
CA THR A 44 9.63 0.05 -18.33
C THR A 44 8.27 0.75 -18.27
N GLN A 45 8.16 1.92 -18.88
CA GLN A 45 6.88 2.63 -18.99
C GLN A 45 5.81 1.78 -19.69
N TYR A 46 6.17 1.06 -20.75
CA TYR A 46 5.25 0.16 -21.44
C TYR A 46 4.73 -0.93 -20.49
N GLN A 47 5.62 -1.52 -19.69
CA GLN A 47 5.22 -2.51 -18.69
C GLN A 47 4.29 -1.90 -17.64
N LEU A 48 4.54 -0.67 -17.15
CA LEU A 48 3.64 -0.02 -16.18
C LEU A 48 2.22 0.19 -16.71
N LEU A 49 2.08 0.50 -18.00
CA LEU A 49 0.81 0.83 -18.65
C LEU A 49 0.08 -0.38 -19.25
N ALA A 50 0.70 -1.57 -19.28
CA ALA A 50 0.18 -2.73 -20.01
C ALA A 50 -1.08 -3.39 -19.40
N THR A 51 -1.53 -2.98 -18.21
CA THR A 51 -2.64 -3.66 -17.52
C THR A 51 -3.97 -2.94 -17.72
N HIS A 52 -4.89 -3.55 -18.46
CA HIS A 52 -6.28 -3.09 -18.64
C HIS A 52 -7.20 -3.45 -17.46
N VAL A 53 -6.68 -4.15 -16.45
CA VAL A 53 -7.48 -4.65 -15.31
C VAL A 53 -7.35 -3.70 -14.12
N PRO A 54 -8.48 -3.22 -13.53
CA PRO A 54 -8.45 -2.46 -12.29
C PRO A 54 -7.71 -3.26 -11.21
N THR A 55 -6.71 -2.66 -10.57
CA THR A 55 -5.89 -3.34 -9.57
C THR A 55 -5.94 -2.59 -8.24
N VAL A 56 -6.36 -3.27 -7.17
CA VAL A 56 -6.34 -2.76 -5.79
C VAL A 56 -5.14 -3.38 -5.08
N TRP A 57 -4.38 -2.58 -4.35
CA TRP A 57 -3.24 -3.06 -3.56
C TRP A 57 -3.17 -2.30 -2.24
N ALA A 58 -2.93 -3.03 -1.16
CA ALA A 58 -2.77 -2.50 0.18
C ALA A 58 -1.43 -2.99 0.74
N ILE A 59 -0.66 -2.07 1.31
CA ILE A 59 0.53 -2.39 2.13
C ILE A 59 0.13 -2.09 3.56
N ASP A 60 0.16 -3.10 4.41
CA ASP A 60 -0.17 -2.96 5.81
C ASP A 60 0.95 -3.54 6.69
N GLN A 61 1.14 -2.97 7.87
CA GLN A 61 2.09 -3.48 8.85
C GLN A 61 1.36 -4.42 9.80
N TYR A 62 1.33 -5.72 9.48
CA TYR A 62 0.85 -6.74 10.41
C TYR A 62 1.84 -6.91 11.56
N ARG A 63 1.43 -6.66 12.81
CA ARG A 63 2.17 -7.12 13.99
C ARG A 63 1.90 -8.60 14.17
N VAL A 64 2.95 -9.42 14.18
CA VAL A 64 2.82 -10.82 14.61
C VAL A 64 2.52 -10.80 16.10
N CYS A 65 1.31 -11.19 16.50
CA CYS A 65 1.00 -11.46 17.91
C CYS A 65 1.93 -12.60 18.36
N GLN A 66 2.78 -12.34 19.36
CA GLN A 66 3.42 -13.40 20.12
C GLN A 66 2.48 -13.71 21.29
N GLU A 67 1.84 -14.89 21.24
CA GLU A 67 1.11 -15.49 22.36
C GLU A 67 2.06 -15.85 23.51
#